data_AF-A0A7Y2M0W4-F1
#
_entry.id   AF-A0A7Y2M0W4-F1
#
_cell.length_a   1.000
_cell.length_b   1.000
_cell.length_c   1.000
_cell.angle_alpha   90.00
_cell.angle_beta   90.00
_cell.angle_gamma   90.00
#
_symmetry.space_group_name_H-M   'P 1'
#
loop_
_entity.id
_entity.type
_entity.pdbx_description
1 polymer ?
#
loop_
_entity_poly.entity_id
_entity_poly.type
_entity_poly.pdbx_seq_one_letter_code
_entity_poly.pdbx_strand_id
1 'polypeptide(L)'
;MTQRPLPPVIGATENTLGALLAQTLRTSTIPSPRAWVYLNLAVGGAPASVIEATLQLDTDEIAELEKDLIAQGLLHAPRVLSAQGTAGLDTARALVSDATRSLTDGVSEEHEEIARQVLDTIRTNALKLLAR
;
A
#
# COMPACT_ATOMS: atom_id res chain seq x y z
N MET A 1 16.06 31.85 -3.96
CA MET A 1 15.92 30.38 -4.05
C MET A 1 14.72 30.10 -4.93
N THR A 2 14.90 29.44 -6.08
CA THR A 2 13.78 29.04 -6.95
C THR A 2 13.03 27.89 -6.28
N GLN A 3 11.78 28.13 -5.89
CA GLN A 3 10.95 27.13 -5.24
C GLN A 3 10.68 25.99 -6.23
N ARG A 4 11.08 24.77 -5.88
CA ARG A 4 10.84 23.60 -6.73
C ARG A 4 9.32 23.36 -6.79
N PRO A 5 8.72 23.20 -7.99
CA PRO A 5 7.30 22.95 -8.10
C PRO A 5 6.95 21.62 -7.42
N LEU A 6 5.79 21.56 -6.78
CA LEU A 6 5.34 20.41 -6.01
C LEU A 6 5.04 19.15 -6.87
N PRO A 7 4.43 19.23 -8.07
CA PRO A 7 4.06 18.03 -8.82
C PRO A 7 5.25 17.11 -9.18
N PRO A 8 6.40 17.63 -9.67
CA PRO A 8 7.57 16.78 -9.90
C PRO A 8 8.15 16.13 -8.64
N VAL A 9 8.01 16.78 -7.47
CA VAL A 9 8.43 16.20 -6.19
C VAL A 9 7.52 15.04 -5.82
N ILE A 10 6.20 15.23 -5.89
CA ILE A 10 5.22 14.17 -5.61
C ILE A 10 5.47 12.97 -6.51
N GLY A 11 5.54 13.17 -7.83
CA GLY A 11 5.72 12.07 -8.77
C GLY A 11 7.06 11.33 -8.61
N ALA A 12 8.15 12.04 -8.31
CA ALA A 12 9.43 11.40 -8.03
C ALA A 12 9.37 10.59 -6.72
N THR A 13 8.79 11.15 -5.66
CA THR A 13 8.64 10.48 -4.37
C THR A 13 7.75 9.23 -4.49
N GLU A 14 6.58 9.32 -5.12
CA GLU A 14 5.70 8.17 -5.33
C GLU A 14 6.40 7.04 -6.08
N ASN A 15 7.09 7.35 -7.17
CA ASN A 15 7.82 6.35 -7.96
C ASN A 15 8.94 5.70 -7.16
N THR A 16 9.72 6.48 -6.41
CA THR A 16 10.80 5.93 -5.57
C THR A 16 10.27 5.06 -4.44
N LEU A 17 9.20 5.48 -3.75
CA LEU A 17 8.58 4.70 -2.69
C LEU A 17 7.93 3.43 -3.22
N GLY A 18 7.26 3.50 -4.37
CA GLY A 18 6.69 2.34 -5.05
C GLY A 18 7.76 1.33 -5.47
N ALA A 19 8.89 1.81 -6.01
CA ALA A 19 10.02 0.96 -6.35
C ALA A 19 10.66 0.30 -5.11
N LEU A 20 10.82 1.05 -4.01
CA LEU A 20 11.30 0.51 -2.75
C LEU A 20 10.36 -0.58 -2.22
N LEU A 21 9.04 -0.32 -2.18
CA LEU A 21 8.05 -1.31 -1.74
C LEU A 21 8.11 -2.57 -2.62
N ALA A 22 8.13 -2.41 -3.94
CA ALA A 22 8.24 -3.54 -4.85
C ALA A 22 9.53 -4.35 -4.62
N GLN A 23 10.66 -3.67 -4.42
CA GLN A 23 11.94 -4.33 -4.12
C GLN A 23 11.90 -5.06 -2.77
N THR A 24 11.32 -4.47 -1.74
CA THR A 24 11.17 -5.08 -0.41
C THR A 24 10.27 -6.32 -0.46
N LEU A 25 9.19 -6.28 -1.23
CA LEU A 25 8.27 -7.42 -1.34
C LEU A 25 8.82 -8.59 -2.16
N ARG A 26 9.81 -8.37 -3.05
CA ARG A 26 10.43 -9.46 -3.85
C ARG A 26 11.06 -10.56 -3.00
N THR A 27 11.43 -10.27 -1.75
CA THR A 27 11.98 -11.27 -0.81
C THR A 27 10.90 -11.93 0.05
N SER A 28 9.64 -11.54 -0.12
CA SER A 28 8.48 -12.08 0.58
C SER A 28 7.65 -13.02 -0.31
N THR A 29 6.64 -13.66 0.26
CA THR A 29 5.64 -14.45 -0.49
C THR A 29 4.53 -13.58 -1.10
N ILE A 30 4.50 -12.28 -0.85
CA ILE A 30 3.48 -11.37 -1.36
C ILE A 30 3.87 -10.93 -2.78
N PRO A 31 3.06 -11.25 -3.80
CA PRO A 31 3.50 -11.20 -5.20
C PRO A 31 3.62 -9.79 -5.77
N SER A 32 2.96 -8.80 -5.17
CA SER A 32 2.94 -7.44 -5.71
C SER A 32 2.59 -6.39 -4.65
N PRO A 33 2.94 -5.11 -4.88
CA PRO A 33 2.45 -4.00 -4.05
C PRO A 33 0.93 -3.93 -3.94
N ARG A 34 0.20 -4.26 -5.01
CA ARG A 34 -1.28 -4.29 -4.98
C ARG A 34 -1.79 -5.39 -4.06
N ALA A 35 -1.24 -6.59 -4.15
CA ALA A 35 -1.55 -7.70 -3.25
C ALA A 35 -1.25 -7.32 -1.78
N TRP A 36 -0.11 -6.68 -1.53
CA TRP A 36 0.26 -6.17 -0.21
C TRP A 36 -0.78 -5.22 0.37
N VAL A 37 -1.22 -4.22 -0.40
CA VAL A 37 -2.25 -3.26 0.06
C VAL A 37 -3.59 -3.97 0.26
N TYR A 38 -4.01 -4.81 -0.68
CA TYR A 38 -5.25 -5.58 -0.58
C TYR A 38 -5.29 -6.41 0.72
N LEU A 39 -4.24 -7.20 0.99
CA LEU A 39 -4.20 -8.10 2.15
C LEU A 39 -4.22 -7.33 3.48
N ASN A 40 -3.53 -6.19 3.57
CA ASN A 40 -3.58 -5.35 4.77
C ASN A 40 -4.97 -4.77 5.01
N LEU A 41 -5.66 -4.32 3.96
CA LEU A 41 -7.02 -3.79 4.07
C LEU A 41 -8.03 -4.89 4.41
N ALA A 42 -7.93 -6.06 3.76
CA ALA A 42 -8.82 -7.20 4.01
C ALA A 42 -8.71 -7.68 5.47
N VAL A 43 -7.49 -7.85 5.99
CA VAL A 43 -7.26 -8.22 7.41
C VAL A 43 -7.73 -7.15 8.38
N GLY A 44 -7.61 -5.87 8.00
CA GLY A 44 -8.14 -4.75 8.77
C GLY A 44 -9.67 -4.65 8.78
N GLY A 45 -10.38 -5.54 8.07
CA GLY A 45 -11.83 -5.53 7.98
C GLY A 45 -12.38 -4.39 7.11
N ALA A 46 -11.57 -3.87 6.19
CA ALA A 46 -12.00 -2.78 5.32
C ALA A 46 -13.19 -3.21 4.44
N PRO A 47 -14.22 -2.35 4.27
CA PRO A 47 -15.30 -2.60 3.33
C PRO A 47 -14.81 -2.75 1.87
N ALA A 48 -15.58 -3.45 1.05
CA ALA A 48 -15.29 -3.67 -0.37
C ALA A 48 -14.97 -2.37 -1.12
N SER A 49 -15.85 -1.38 -0.96
CA SER A 49 -15.75 -0.07 -1.60
C SER A 49 -14.50 0.71 -1.18
N VAL A 50 -13.99 0.50 0.03
CA VAL A 50 -12.75 1.13 0.49
C VAL A 50 -11.55 0.47 -0.19
N ILE A 51 -11.57 -0.85 -0.38
CA ILE A 51 -10.52 -1.58 -1.08
C ILE A 51 -10.47 -1.16 -2.56
N GLU A 52 -11.61 -1.17 -3.24
CA GLU A 52 -11.77 -0.70 -4.63
C GLU A 52 -11.24 0.74 -4.80
N ALA A 53 -11.71 1.67 -3.96
CA ALA A 53 -11.27 3.06 -4.01
C ALA A 53 -9.79 3.25 -3.65
N THR A 54 -9.22 2.44 -2.76
CA THR A 54 -7.81 2.57 -2.38
C THR A 54 -6.89 2.04 -3.49
N LEU A 55 -7.27 0.93 -4.12
CA LEU A 55 -6.49 0.31 -5.19
C LEU A 55 -6.76 0.92 -6.56
N GLN A 56 -7.81 1.74 -6.68
CA GLN A 56 -8.31 2.28 -7.95
C GLN A 56 -8.61 1.14 -8.94
N LEU A 57 -9.28 0.10 -8.43
CA LEU A 57 -9.70 -1.09 -9.17
C LEU A 57 -11.22 -1.22 -9.12
N ASP A 58 -11.82 -1.72 -10.19
CA ASP A 58 -13.23 -2.10 -10.19
C ASP A 58 -13.48 -3.46 -9.50
N THR A 59 -14.74 -3.82 -9.34
CA THR A 59 -15.16 -5.06 -8.66
C THR A 59 -14.63 -6.32 -9.37
N ASP A 60 -14.54 -6.31 -10.70
CA ASP A 60 -14.06 -7.45 -11.48
C ASP A 60 -12.54 -7.61 -11.32
N GLU A 61 -11.79 -6.52 -11.37
CA GLU A 61 -10.35 -6.51 -11.10
C GLU A 61 -10.00 -6.97 -9.69
N ILE A 62 -10.81 -6.60 -8.68
CA ILE A 62 -10.66 -7.11 -7.31
C ILE A 62 -10.94 -8.62 -7.26
N ALA A 63 -11.98 -9.09 -7.95
CA ALA A 63 -12.30 -10.52 -7.98
C ALA A 63 -11.18 -11.34 -8.65
N GLU A 64 -10.55 -10.83 -9.72
CA GLU A 64 -9.39 -11.48 -10.34
C GLU A 64 -8.18 -11.49 -9.41
N LEU A 65 -7.89 -10.37 -8.72
CA LEU A 65 -6.83 -10.34 -7.71
C LEU A 65 -7.08 -11.37 -6.59
N GLU A 66 -8.32 -11.51 -6.12
CA GLU A 66 -8.70 -12.50 -5.12
C GLU A 66 -8.47 -13.94 -5.62
N LYS A 67 -8.87 -14.24 -6.86
CA LYS A 67 -8.62 -15.55 -7.47
C LYS A 67 -7.13 -15.87 -7.55
N ASP A 68 -6.31 -14.92 -7.98
CA ASP A 68 -4.86 -15.08 -8.05
C ASP A 68 -4.25 -15.35 -6.67
N LEU A 69 -4.70 -14.64 -5.64
CA LEU A 69 -4.24 -14.84 -4.26
C LEU A 69 -4.70 -16.17 -3.66
N ILE A 70 -5.89 -16.65 -4.01
CA ILE A 70 -6.38 -17.98 -3.65
C ILE A 70 -5.53 -19.06 -4.35
N ALA A 71 -5.26 -18.91 -5.64
CA ALA A 71 -4.44 -19.85 -6.42
C ALA A 71 -3.00 -19.95 -5.88
N GLN A 72 -2.46 -18.86 -5.32
CA GLN A 72 -1.15 -18.82 -4.65
C GLN A 72 -1.19 -19.31 -3.20
N GLY A 73 -2.36 -19.69 -2.69
CA GLY A 73 -2.54 -20.18 -1.32
C GLY A 73 -2.43 -19.10 -0.25
N LEU A 74 -2.49 -17.81 -0.60
CA LEU A 74 -2.47 -16.70 0.36
C LEU A 74 -3.87 -16.42 0.96
N LEU A 75 -4.92 -16.76 0.22
CA LEU A 75 -6.31 -16.71 0.69
C LEU A 75 -6.94 -18.11 0.67
N HIS A 76 -7.83 -18.40 1.61
CA HIS A 76 -8.71 -19.58 1.55
C HIS A 76 -10.05 -19.28 0.87
N ALA A 77 -10.49 -18.03 0.96
CA ALA A 77 -11.70 -17.50 0.33
C ALA A 77 -11.51 -15.98 0.16
N PRO A 78 -12.37 -15.28 -0.60
CA PRO A 78 -12.37 -13.82 -0.68
C PRO A 78 -12.22 -13.18 0.70
N ARG A 79 -11.20 -12.34 0.87
CA ARG A 79 -10.86 -11.62 2.13
C ARG A 79 -10.53 -12.50 3.34
N VAL A 80 -10.44 -13.81 3.18
CA VAL A 80 -10.09 -14.74 4.27
C VAL A 80 -8.67 -15.25 4.06
N LEU A 81 -7.72 -14.76 4.86
CA LEU A 81 -6.34 -15.24 4.85
C LEU A 81 -6.26 -16.74 5.13
N SER A 82 -5.33 -17.39 4.43
CA SER A 82 -4.86 -18.70 4.83
C SER A 82 -3.79 -18.60 5.92
N ALA A 83 -3.44 -19.72 6.55
CA ALA A 83 -2.30 -19.77 7.47
C ALA A 83 -0.98 -19.33 6.79
N GLN A 84 -0.78 -19.74 5.53
CA GLN A 84 0.36 -19.31 4.71
C GLN A 84 0.30 -17.80 4.41
N GLY A 85 -0.89 -17.28 4.10
CA GLY A 85 -1.12 -15.86 3.85
C GLY A 85 -0.83 -15.01 5.08
N THR A 86 -1.26 -15.44 6.26
CA THR A 86 -0.94 -14.77 7.54
C THR A 86 0.56 -14.72 7.79
N ALA A 87 1.24 -15.87 7.72
CA ALA A 87 2.69 -15.91 7.92
C ALA A 87 3.46 -15.08 6.89
N GLY A 88 3.02 -15.12 5.62
CA GLY A 88 3.58 -14.32 4.54
C GLY A 88 3.39 -12.82 4.75
N LEU A 89 2.18 -12.41 5.16
CA LEU A 89 1.85 -11.01 5.42
C LEU A 89 2.63 -10.47 6.63
N ASP A 90 2.77 -11.24 7.70
CA ASP A 90 3.54 -10.84 8.88
C ASP A 90 5.03 -10.69 8.55
N THR A 91 5.58 -11.60 7.75
CA THR A 91 6.96 -11.48 7.24
C THR A 91 7.12 -10.22 6.39
N ALA A 92 6.20 -9.97 5.46
CA ALA A 92 6.22 -8.76 4.63
C ALA A 92 6.07 -7.48 5.47
N ARG A 93 5.26 -7.49 6.53
CA ARG A 93 5.13 -6.37 7.48
C ARG A 93 6.43 -6.06 8.20
N ALA A 94 7.15 -7.08 8.66
CA ALA A 94 8.45 -6.88 9.28
C ALA A 94 9.44 -6.24 8.28
N LEU A 95 9.53 -6.77 7.05
CA LEU A 95 10.41 -6.25 6.01
C LEU A 95 10.08 -4.81 5.62
N VAL A 96 8.80 -4.49 5.42
CA VAL A 96 8.35 -3.13 5.11
C VAL A 96 8.61 -2.20 6.28
N SER A 97 8.36 -2.63 7.52
CA SER A 97 8.62 -1.82 8.71
C SER A 97 10.11 -1.48 8.85
N ASP A 98 11.02 -2.40 8.59
CA ASP A 98 12.46 -2.15 8.67
C ASP A 98 12.94 -1.23 7.53
N ALA A 99 12.40 -1.40 6.32
CA ALA A 99 12.65 -0.48 5.20
C ALA A 99 12.12 0.93 5.51
N THR A 100 10.93 1.06 6.10
CA THR A 100 10.35 2.34 6.53
C THR A 100 11.18 2.99 7.62
N ARG A 101 11.65 2.24 8.63
CA ARG A 101 12.53 2.77 9.68
C ARG A 101 13.83 3.34 9.08
N SER A 102 14.39 2.65 8.08
CA SER A 102 15.59 3.11 7.39
C SER A 102 15.33 4.35 6.53
N LEU A 103 14.13 4.46 5.95
CA LEU A 103 13.70 5.61 5.16
C LEU A 103 13.51 6.87 6.01
N THR A 104 13.03 6.72 7.25
CA THR A 104 12.80 7.83 8.18
C THR A 104 13.94 8.09 9.15
N ASP A 105 15.10 7.43 8.95
CA ASP A 105 16.29 7.70 9.76
C ASP A 105 16.71 9.18 9.66
N GLY A 106 16.87 9.81 10.83
CA GLY A 106 17.14 11.24 10.94
C GLY A 106 15.93 12.18 10.75
N VAL A 107 14.71 11.66 10.55
CA VAL A 107 13.47 12.44 10.56
C VAL A 107 12.90 12.48 11.98
N SER A 108 12.55 13.66 12.49
CA SER A 108 11.92 13.80 13.81
C SER A 108 10.46 13.35 13.79
N GLU A 109 9.94 12.91 14.93
CA GLU A 109 8.52 12.54 15.09
C GLU A 109 7.56 13.68 14.66
N GLU A 110 7.94 14.93 14.93
CA GLU A 110 7.19 16.12 14.49
C GLU A 110 7.12 16.21 12.96
N HIS A 111 8.24 15.99 12.26
CA HIS A 111 8.26 15.99 10.80
C HIS A 111 7.51 14.79 10.21
N GLU A 112 7.56 13.63 10.86
CA GLU A 112 6.74 12.47 10.46
C GLU A 112 5.24 12.76 10.60
N GLU A 113 4.82 13.42 11.68
CA GLU A 113 3.43 13.86 11.89
C GLU A 113 2.99 14.86 10.81
N ILE A 114 3.81 15.88 10.53
CA ILE A 114 3.53 16.84 9.47
C ILE A 114 3.41 16.13 8.11
N ALA A 115 4.31 15.19 7.82
CA ALA A 115 4.27 14.42 6.57
C ALA A 115 2.97 13.61 6.46
N ARG A 116 2.53 12.94 7.54
CA ARG A 116 1.25 12.21 7.57
C ARG A 116 0.07 13.13 7.28
N GLN A 117 0.00 14.29 7.94
CA GLN A 117 -1.08 15.27 7.72
C GLN A 117 -1.12 15.82 6.29
N VAL A 118 0.04 16.14 5.71
CA VAL A 118 0.14 16.64 4.34
C VAL A 118 -0.28 15.57 3.33
N LEU A 119 0.22 14.34 3.47
CA LEU A 119 -0.12 13.22 2.59
C LEU A 119 -1.61 12.88 2.67
N ASP A 120 -2.20 12.86 3.87
CA ASP A 120 -3.64 12.63 4.05
C ASP A 120 -4.50 13.74 3.44
N THR A 121 -4.04 15.00 3.55
CA THR A 121 -4.71 16.14 2.90
C THR A 121 -4.69 16.00 1.38
N ILE A 122 -3.53 15.67 0.81
CA ILE A 122 -3.38 15.46 -0.64
C ILE A 122 -4.26 14.29 -1.11
N ARG A 123 -4.22 13.15 -0.41
CA ARG A 123 -5.03 11.97 -0.71
C ARG A 123 -6.53 12.29 -0.67
N THR A 124 -6.99 12.97 0.37
CA THR A 124 -8.39 13.38 0.52
C THR A 124 -8.84 14.28 -0.64
N ASN A 125 -7.98 15.22 -1.06
CA ASN A 125 -8.29 16.10 -2.19
C ASN A 125 -8.29 15.34 -3.53
N ALA A 126 -7.37 14.40 -3.74
CA ALA A 126 -7.35 13.55 -4.92
C ALA A 126 -8.64 12.72 -5.04
N LEU A 127 -9.09 12.08 -3.96
CA LEU A 127 -10.34 11.31 -3.93
C LEU A 127 -11.56 12.17 -4.29
N LYS A 128 -11.63 13.42 -3.80
CA LYS A 128 -12.70 14.36 -4.15
C LYS A 128 -12.70 14.75 -5.64
N LEU A 129 -11.54 14.76 -6.29
CA LEU A 129 -11.43 15.08 -7.71
C LEU A 129 -11.81 13.90 -8.60
N LEU A 130 -11.51 12.67 -8.18
CA LEU A 130 -11.88 11.44 -8.88
C LEU A 130 -13.37 11.11 -8.80
N ALA A 131 -14.06 11.60 -7.77
CA ALA A 131 -15.50 11.42 -7.59
C ALA A 131 -16.36 12.43 -8.39
N ARG A 132 -15.75 13.29 -9.22
CA ARG A 132 -16.44 14.25 -10.09
C ARG A 132 -16.67 13.64 -11.47
#